data_AF-A0A521VAS2-F1
#
_entry.id   AF-A0A521VAS2-F1
#
_cell.length_a   1.000
_cell.length_b   1.000
_cell.length_c   1.000
_cell.angle_alpha   90.00
_cell.angle_beta   90.00
_cell.angle_gamma   90.00
#
_symmetry.space_group_name_H-M   'P 1'
#
loop_
_entity.id
_entity.type
_entity.pdbx_description
1 polymer ?
#
loop_
_entity_poly.entity_id
_entity_poly.type
_entity_poly.pdbx_seq_one_letter_code
_entity_poly.pdbx_strand_id
1 'polypeptide(L)'
;AGISNDLVTRAADVILKERRRLILVPRDTPLSLIHINNMKTLTEAGAIICPASPSFYSKPANFEALAATVVDRVLDLAGLDVATFRWGEAD
;
A
#
# COMPACT_ATOMS: atom_id res chain seq x y z
N ALA A 1 2.11 -14.71 -10.20
CA ALA A 1 3.26 -15.56 -10.56
C ALA A 1 4.51 -15.02 -9.85
N GLY A 2 5.37 -15.89 -9.30
CA GLY A 2 6.60 -15.52 -8.58
C GLY A 2 7.79 -15.26 -9.52
N ILE A 3 7.60 -14.39 -10.50
CA ILE A 3 8.65 -14.03 -11.45
C ILE A 3 9.66 -13.15 -10.70
N SER A 4 10.94 -13.48 -10.82
CA SER A 4 12.03 -12.88 -10.05
C SER A 4 13.23 -12.61 -10.97
N ASN A 5 12.99 -11.84 -12.03
CA ASN A 5 13.94 -11.58 -13.12
C ASN A 5 14.77 -10.30 -12.92
N ASP A 6 14.43 -9.47 -11.93
CA ASP A 6 15.20 -8.30 -11.53
C ASP A 6 15.31 -8.20 -10.00
N LEU A 7 16.07 -7.21 -9.52
CA LEU A 7 16.29 -7.03 -8.09
C LEU A 7 15.01 -6.69 -7.32
N VAL A 8 14.10 -5.91 -7.92
CA VAL A 8 12.87 -5.46 -7.27
C VAL A 8 11.94 -6.64 -7.05
N THR A 9 11.70 -7.43 -8.09
CA THR A 9 10.89 -8.65 -8.06
C THR A 9 11.52 -9.72 -7.19
N ARG A 10 12.86 -9.88 -7.22
CA ARG A 10 13.58 -10.79 -6.31
C ARG A 10 13.45 -10.39 -4.85
N ALA A 11 13.57 -9.10 -4.54
CA ALA A 11 13.43 -8.61 -3.18
C ALA A 11 12.01 -8.87 -2.65
N ALA A 12 10.98 -8.60 -3.44
CA ALA A 12 9.59 -8.88 -3.07
C ALA A 12 9.34 -10.38 -2.80
N ASP A 13 9.87 -11.26 -3.66
CA ASP A 13 9.81 -12.71 -3.49
C ASP A 13 10.49 -13.17 -2.19
N VAL A 14 11.67 -12.62 -1.89
CA VAL A 14 12.38 -12.89 -0.63
C VAL A 14 11.60 -12.39 0.59
N ILE A 15 11.00 -11.20 0.53
CA ILE A 15 10.18 -10.68 1.64
C ILE A 15 8.99 -11.61 1.90
N LEU A 16 8.31 -12.09 0.86
CA LEU A 16 7.18 -13.00 0.99
C LEU A 16 7.57 -14.36 1.56
N LYS A 17 8.63 -14.99 1.05
CA LYS A 17 9.06 -16.33 1.52
C LYS A 17 9.56 -16.29 2.98
N GLU A 18 10.19 -15.19 3.39
CA GLU A 18 10.66 -14.98 4.77
C GLU A 18 9.55 -14.49 5.71
N ARG A 19 8.29 -14.45 5.25
CA ARG A 19 7.14 -13.95 6.03
C ARG A 19 7.35 -12.55 6.60
N ARG A 20 8.07 -11.71 5.85
CA ARG A 20 8.28 -10.30 6.17
C ARG A 20 7.16 -9.46 5.54
N ARG A 21 6.97 -8.26 6.09
CA ARG A 21 5.91 -7.35 5.63
C ARG A 21 6.24 -6.82 4.22
N LEU A 22 5.39 -7.13 3.25
CA LEU A 22 5.43 -6.56 1.90
C LEU A 22 4.21 -5.65 1.71
N ILE A 23 4.42 -4.38 1.39
CA ILE A 23 3.36 -3.41 1.08
C ILE A 23 3.50 -3.04 -0.39
N LEU A 24 2.42 -3.18 -1.15
CA LEU A 24 2.35 -2.72 -2.54
C LEU A 24 1.38 -1.55 -2.63
N VAL A 25 1.79 -0.50 -3.35
CA VAL A 25 1.00 0.71 -3.56
C VAL A 25 0.63 0.82 -5.04
N PRO A 26 -0.39 0.07 -5.53
CA PRO A 26 -0.79 0.14 -6.92
C PRO A 26 -1.48 1.48 -7.23
N ARG A 27 -1.21 2.01 -8.42
CA ARG A 27 -1.84 3.24 -8.96
C ARG A 27 -2.32 2.96 -10.38
N ASP A 28 -3.58 2.56 -10.51
CA ASP A 28 -4.23 2.34 -11.80
C ASP A 28 -5.76 2.43 -11.66
N THR A 29 -6.45 2.81 -12.73
CA THR A 29 -7.92 2.83 -12.81
C THR A 29 -8.37 3.04 -14.28
N PRO A 30 -9.33 2.26 -14.81
CA PRO A 30 -10.03 1.14 -14.17
C PRO A 30 -9.16 -0.11 -14.05
N LEU A 31 -9.48 -0.98 -13.10
CA LEU A 31 -8.78 -2.25 -12.91
C LEU A 31 -9.34 -3.34 -13.82
N SER A 32 -8.46 -4.00 -14.57
CA SER A 32 -8.82 -5.25 -15.25
C SER A 32 -8.97 -6.40 -14.26
N LEU A 33 -9.67 -7.47 -14.66
CA LEU A 33 -9.75 -8.70 -13.85
C LEU A 33 -8.36 -9.31 -13.59
N ILE A 34 -7.41 -9.12 -14.51
CA ILE A 34 -6.02 -9.57 -14.33
C ILE A 34 -5.37 -8.84 -13.16
N HIS A 35 -5.55 -7.52 -13.05
CA HIS A 35 -5.02 -6.75 -11.91
C HIS A 35 -5.61 -7.25 -10.60
N ILE A 36 -6.94 -7.43 -10.57
CA ILE A 36 -7.66 -7.89 -9.37
C ILE A 36 -7.19 -9.29 -8.94
N ASN A 37 -7.08 -10.24 -9.87
CA ASN A 37 -6.62 -11.58 -9.54
C ASN A 37 -5.16 -11.61 -9.03
N ASN A 38 -4.30 -10.77 -9.60
CA ASN A 38 -2.92 -10.62 -9.11
C ASN A 38 -2.89 -10.03 -7.70
N MET A 39 -3.64 -8.96 -7.45
CA MET A 39 -3.74 -8.34 -6.12
C MET A 39 -4.35 -9.31 -5.10
N LYS A 40 -5.40 -10.04 -5.46
CA LYS A 40 -5.99 -11.11 -4.63
C LYS A 40 -4.93 -12.14 -4.23
N THR A 41 -4.21 -12.68 -5.21
CA THR A 41 -3.19 -13.71 -4.97
C THR A 41 -2.10 -13.21 -3.99
N LEU A 42 -1.68 -11.95 -4.14
CA LEU A 42 -0.70 -11.34 -3.23
C LEU A 42 -1.26 -11.13 -1.82
N THR A 43 -2.49 -10.67 -1.69
CA THR A 43 -3.19 -10.55 -0.40
C THR A 43 -3.29 -11.91 0.30
N GLU A 44 -3.69 -12.96 -0.42
CA GLU A 44 -3.76 -14.34 0.10
C GLU A 44 -2.38 -14.87 0.53
N ALA A 45 -1.30 -14.42 -0.11
CA ALA A 45 0.08 -14.76 0.26
C ALA A 45 0.62 -13.96 1.47
N GLY A 46 -0.13 -12.99 1.99
CA GLY A 46 0.23 -12.16 3.14
C GLY A 46 0.83 -10.79 2.80
N ALA A 47 0.83 -10.38 1.53
CA ALA A 47 1.16 -8.99 1.17
C ALA A 47 0.00 -8.05 1.52
N ILE A 48 0.31 -6.77 1.72
CA ILE A 48 -0.67 -5.71 1.92
C ILE A 48 -0.81 -4.93 0.61
N ILE A 49 -2.04 -4.91 0.06
CA ILE A 49 -2.38 -4.06 -1.09
C ILE A 49 -2.96 -2.75 -0.55
N CYS A 50 -2.21 -1.66 -0.70
CA CYS A 50 -2.59 -0.32 -0.26
C CYS A 50 -2.65 0.61 -1.49
N PRO A 51 -3.75 0.63 -2.25
CA PRO A 51 -3.83 1.43 -3.48
C PRO A 51 -3.59 2.91 -3.20
N ALA A 52 -3.04 3.63 -4.18
CA ALA A 52 -2.86 5.08 -4.14
C ALA A 52 -4.20 5.82 -4.30
N SER A 53 -5.11 5.58 -3.35
CA SER A 53 -6.44 6.16 -3.27
C SER A 53 -6.50 7.10 -2.06
N PRO A 54 -6.20 8.39 -2.24
CA PRO A 54 -6.12 9.34 -1.14
C PRO A 54 -7.49 9.59 -0.49
N SER A 55 -7.45 9.95 0.80
CA SER A 55 -8.65 10.25 1.58
C SER A 55 -8.92 11.76 1.63
N PHE A 56 -10.20 12.12 1.72
CA PHE A 56 -10.66 13.50 1.86
C PHE A 56 -11.24 13.82 3.24
N TYR A 57 -11.26 12.87 4.18
CA TYR A 57 -11.85 13.06 5.50
C TYR A 57 -11.15 14.17 6.33
N SER A 58 -9.85 14.35 6.12
CA SER A 58 -9.03 15.41 6.74
C SER A 58 -9.17 16.77 6.07
N LYS A 59 -9.98 16.91 5.00
CA LYS A 59 -10.13 18.14 4.20
C LYS A 59 -8.77 18.77 3.82
N PRO A 60 -7.92 18.05 3.06
CA PRO A 60 -6.58 18.54 2.72
C PRO A 60 -6.63 19.87 1.97
N ALA A 61 -5.76 20.80 2.35
CA ALA A 61 -5.73 22.16 1.80
C ALA A 61 -4.99 22.27 0.45
N ASN A 62 -4.14 21.30 0.13
CA ASN A 62 -3.35 21.24 -1.10
C ASN A 62 -3.06 19.79 -1.53
N PHE A 63 -2.41 19.62 -2.67
CA PHE A 63 -2.13 18.29 -3.23
C PHE A 63 -1.09 17.51 -2.41
N GLU A 64 -0.16 18.20 -1.76
CA GLU A 64 0.83 17.60 -0.86
C GLU A 64 0.13 16.96 0.34
N ALA A 65 -0.82 17.69 0.97
CA ALA A 65 -1.64 17.18 2.06
C ALA A 65 -2.55 16.01 1.62
N LEU A 66 -3.06 16.05 0.38
CA LEU A 66 -3.83 14.95 -0.17
C LEU A 66 -2.96 13.70 -0.37
N ALA A 67 -1.78 13.85 -0.97
CA ALA A 67 -0.82 12.77 -1.18
C ALA A 67 -0.30 12.20 0.15
N ALA A 68 -0.11 13.06 1.16
CA ALA A 68 0.29 12.67 2.50
C ALA A 68 -0.68 11.62 3.09
N THR A 69 -1.98 11.69 2.83
CA THR A 69 -2.94 10.68 3.34
C THR A 69 -2.60 9.23 2.93
N VAL A 70 -2.01 9.03 1.75
CA VAL A 70 -1.56 7.70 1.30
C VAL A 70 -0.20 7.38 1.91
N VAL A 71 0.72 8.35 1.95
CA VAL A 71 2.07 8.18 2.52
C VAL A 71 1.98 7.81 3.99
N ASP A 72 1.23 8.57 4.77
CA ASP A 72 0.90 8.37 6.18
C ASP A 72 0.38 6.96 6.42
N ARG A 73 -0.55 6.49 5.58
CA ARG A 73 -1.09 5.14 5.67
C ARG A 73 -0.04 4.07 5.42
N VAL A 74 0.86 4.28 4.45
CA VAL A 74 1.96 3.35 4.17
C VAL A 74 2.98 3.31 5.31
N LEU A 75 3.30 4.46 5.90
CA LEU A 75 4.22 4.55 7.05
C LEU A 75 3.64 3.88 8.30
N ASP A 76 2.35 4.10 8.59
CA ASP A 76 1.60 3.42 9.65
C ASP A 76 1.61 1.88 9.42
N LEU A 77 1.31 1.43 8.19
CA LEU A 77 1.43 0.01 7.82
C LEU A 77 2.87 -0.52 7.93
N ALA A 78 3.90 0.31 7.70
CA ALA A 78 5.30 -0.05 7.89
C ALA A 78 5.71 -0.13 9.37
N GLY A 79 4.83 0.27 10.30
CA GLY A 79 5.10 0.26 11.74
C GLY A 79 5.96 1.43 12.18
N LEU A 80 5.96 2.52 11.42
CA LEU A 80 6.62 3.77 11.78
C LEU A 80 5.61 4.66 12.50
N ASP A 81 6.03 5.24 13.63
CA ASP A 81 5.20 6.18 14.38
C ASP A 81 5.19 7.53 13.66
N VAL A 82 4.01 7.93 13.19
CA VAL A 82 3.78 9.15 12.43
C VAL A 82 2.53 9.83 12.94
N ALA A 83 2.60 11.15 13.13
CA ALA A 83 1.45 11.97 13.44
C ALA A 83 0.56 12.05 12.20
N THR A 84 -0.60 11.38 12.24
CA THR A 84 -1.49 11.23 11.08
C THR A 84 -2.93 11.40 11.52
N PHE A 85 -3.79 11.89 10.62
CA PHE A 85 -5.20 12.03 10.90
C PHE A 85 -5.87 10.65 11.02
N ARG A 86 -6.53 10.37 12.15
CA ARG A 86 -7.31 9.14 12.38
C ARG A 86 -8.78 9.47 12.58
N TRP A 87 -9.62 8.87 11.75
CA TRP A 87 -11.06 9.08 11.86
C TRP A 87 -11.59 8.55 13.19
N GLY A 88 -12.15 9.44 14.02
CA GLY A 88 -12.79 9.10 15.29
C GLY A 88 -11.88 9.14 16.52
N GLU A 89 -10.58 9.39 16.35
CA GLU A 89 -9.72 9.83 17.46
C GLU A 89 -9.91 11.36 17.58
N ALA A 90 -10.40 11.82 18.73
CA ALA A 90 -10.45 13.25 19.02
C ALA A 90 -9.02 13.75 19.30
N ASP A 91 -8.71 14.96 18.82
CA ASP A 91 -7.44 15.64 19.10
C ASP A 91 -7.17 15.76 20.62
#